data_AF-A0A848CA14-F1
#
_entry.id   AF-A0A848CA14-F1
#
_cell.length_a   1.000
_cell.length_b   1.000
_cell.length_c   1.000
_cell.angle_alpha   90.00
_cell.angle_beta   90.00
_cell.angle_gamma   90.00
#
_symmetry.space_group_name_H-M   'P 1'
#
loop_
_entity.id
_entity.type
_entity.pdbx_description
1 polymer ?
#
loop_
_entity_poly.entity_id
_entity_poly.type
_entity_poly.pdbx_seq_one_letter_code
_entity_poly.pdbx_strand_id
1 'polypeptide(L)'
;MKKYFSILFALLFSIFIASPSFAYDICGWWKAEGKRIPNTPDLLKITDNKFHGFTYKSTEDDRKISLYLNRSKKPTEIKIISKDDIMITNIRGQSGNYKLITRDTTLTREQVTGLLKIKKDQVEK
;
A
#
# COMPACT_ATOMS: atom_id res chain seq x y z
N MET A 1 6.33 -1.54 -49.83
CA MET A 1 5.33 -1.04 -48.86
C MET A 1 4.86 -2.07 -47.81
N LYS A 2 5.10 -3.39 -47.93
CA LYS A 2 4.63 -4.38 -46.94
C LYS A 2 5.44 -4.45 -45.63
N LYS A 3 6.74 -4.11 -45.65
CA LYS A 3 7.64 -4.23 -44.48
C LYS A 3 7.38 -3.17 -43.39
N TYR A 4 7.01 -1.96 -43.78
CA TYR A 4 6.71 -0.87 -42.84
C TYR A 4 5.39 -1.07 -42.09
N PHE A 5 4.43 -1.79 -42.71
CA PHE A 5 3.12 -2.06 -42.11
C PHE A 5 3.22 -3.07 -40.95
N SER A 6 4.10 -4.08 -41.06
CA SER A 6 4.37 -5.03 -39.97
C SER A 6 5.12 -4.39 -38.79
N ILE A 7 6.00 -3.42 -39.06
CA ILE A 7 6.73 -2.70 -38.00
C ILE A 7 5.78 -1.77 -37.23
N LEU A 8 4.83 -1.12 -37.92
CA LEU A 8 3.80 -0.29 -37.28
C LEU A 8 2.87 -1.12 -36.38
N PHE A 9 2.51 -2.33 -36.81
CA PHE A 9 1.64 -3.23 -36.04
C PHE A 9 2.34 -3.82 -34.81
N ALA A 10 3.65 -4.11 -34.91
CA ALA A 10 4.47 -4.54 -33.77
C ALA A 10 4.63 -3.43 -32.72
N LEU A 11 4.74 -2.16 -33.13
CA LEU A 11 4.81 -1.01 -32.23
C LEU A 11 3.50 -0.74 -31.48
N LEU A 12 2.35 -1.07 -32.08
CA LEU A 12 1.02 -0.97 -31.45
C LEU A 12 0.78 -2.06 -30.39
N PHE A 13 1.42 -3.22 -30.50
CA PHE A 13 1.28 -4.31 -29.53
C PHE A 13 2.13 -4.11 -28.26
N SER A 14 3.13 -3.21 -28.31
CA SER A 14 4.07 -2.95 -27.21
C SER A 14 3.54 -2.01 -26.12
N ILE A 15 2.34 -1.44 -26.27
CA ILE A 15 1.79 -0.42 -25.34
C ILE A 15 0.92 -1.05 -24.23
N PHE A 16 0.62 -2.35 -24.31
CA PHE A 16 -0.24 -3.03 -23.33
C PHE A 16 0.50 -3.96 -22.36
N ILE A 17 1.78 -3.70 -22.06
CA ILE A 17 2.31 -4.18 -20.79
C ILE A 17 1.70 -3.26 -19.74
N ALA A 18 0.53 -3.66 -19.24
CA ALA A 18 -0.04 -3.11 -18.02
C ALA A 18 1.07 -3.15 -16.97
N SER A 19 1.70 -2.00 -16.74
CA SER A 19 2.61 -1.83 -15.63
C SER A 19 1.79 -2.26 -14.42
N PRO A 20 2.24 -3.22 -13.59
CA PRO A 20 1.54 -3.47 -12.33
C PRO A 20 1.56 -2.13 -11.60
N SER A 21 0.43 -1.43 -11.60
CA SER A 21 0.26 -0.17 -10.91
C SER A 21 0.70 -0.43 -9.47
N PHE A 22 1.62 0.37 -8.98
CA PHE A 22 2.33 0.16 -7.71
C PHE A 22 1.38 -0.05 -6.51
N ALA A 23 0.12 0.38 -6.62
CA ALA A 23 -0.99 -0.05 -5.75
C ALA A 23 -1.11 -1.58 -5.52
N TYR A 24 -0.85 -2.45 -6.50
CA TYR A 24 -0.93 -3.91 -6.30
C TYR A 24 0.13 -4.42 -5.32
N ASP A 25 1.33 -3.81 -5.31
CA ASP A 25 2.45 -4.27 -4.47
C ASP A 25 2.30 -3.88 -3.00
N ILE A 26 1.35 -3.01 -2.67
CA ILE A 26 1.04 -2.62 -1.28
C ILE A 26 -0.36 -3.06 -0.81
N CYS A 27 -1.15 -3.67 -1.69
CA CYS A 27 -2.43 -4.26 -1.31
C CYS A 27 -2.22 -5.29 -0.20
N GLY A 28 -3.04 -5.18 0.85
CA GLY A 28 -2.98 -6.07 1.99
C GLY A 28 -3.36 -5.41 3.30
N TRP A 29 -3.19 -6.20 4.35
CA TRP A 29 -3.37 -5.78 5.73
C TRP A 29 -2.01 -5.55 6.39
N TRP A 30 -1.87 -4.39 7.03
CA TRP A 30 -0.63 -3.88 7.59
C TRP A 30 -0.81 -3.53 9.06
N LYS A 31 0.12 -3.97 9.91
CA LYS A 31 0.12 -3.73 11.36
C LYS A 31 1.22 -2.75 11.72
N ALA A 32 0.88 -1.67 12.44
CA ALA A 32 1.86 -0.77 13.00
C ALA A 32 2.79 -1.51 13.99
N GLU A 33 4.09 -1.27 13.86
CA GLU A 33 5.13 -1.76 14.76
C GLU A 33 5.50 -0.68 15.80
N GLY A 34 5.66 -1.09 17.05
CA GLY A 34 6.14 -0.21 18.11
C GLY A 34 5.14 0.91 18.50
N LYS A 35 5.63 2.15 18.61
CA LYS A 35 4.84 3.28 19.12
C LYS A 35 3.81 3.74 18.09
N ARG A 36 2.54 3.75 18.49
CA ARG A 36 1.44 4.26 17.68
C ARG A 36 1.64 5.73 17.33
N ILE A 37 1.50 6.05 16.05
CA ILE A 37 1.54 7.43 15.56
C ILE A 37 0.16 8.05 15.66
N PRO A 38 0.03 9.28 16.21
CA PRO A 38 -1.23 10.00 16.26
C PRO A 38 -1.89 10.09 14.89
N ASN A 39 -3.20 9.86 14.86
CA ASN A 39 -4.04 9.95 13.66
C ASN A 39 -3.65 8.98 12.53
N THR A 40 -2.97 7.89 12.85
CA THR A 40 -2.78 6.75 11.95
C THR A 40 -3.43 5.49 12.53
N PRO A 41 -4.02 4.62 11.68
CA PRO A 41 -4.65 3.40 12.14
C PRO A 41 -3.58 2.39 12.52
N ASP A 42 -3.76 1.76 13.68
CA ASP A 42 -2.88 0.69 14.15
C ASP A 42 -2.91 -0.56 13.24
N LEU A 43 -4.04 -0.76 12.56
CA LEU A 43 -4.23 -1.80 11.55
C LEU A 43 -4.83 -1.14 10.32
N LEU A 44 -4.07 -1.14 9.23
CA LEU A 44 -4.34 -0.49 7.97
C LEU A 44 -4.67 -1.55 6.91
N LYS A 45 -5.79 -1.35 6.20
CA LYS A 45 -6.11 -2.14 5.00
C LYS A 45 -5.92 -1.26 3.77
N ILE A 46 -5.15 -1.77 2.82
CA ILE A 46 -4.89 -1.12 1.54
C ILE A 46 -5.47 -2.04 0.45
N THR A 47 -6.34 -1.50 -0.38
CA THR A 47 -6.85 -2.13 -1.59
C THR A 47 -6.36 -1.38 -2.81
N ASP A 48 -6.64 -1.93 -3.98
CA ASP A 48 -6.37 -1.33 -5.29
C ASP A 48 -6.91 0.10 -5.44
N ASN A 49 -8.01 0.40 -4.74
CA ASN A 49 -8.72 1.67 -4.85
C ASN A 49 -8.78 2.49 -3.55
N LYS A 50 -8.38 1.93 -2.39
CA LYS A 50 -8.66 2.57 -1.10
C LYS A 50 -7.67 2.24 0.02
N PHE A 51 -7.26 3.28 0.74
CA PHE A 51 -6.63 3.18 2.05
C PHE A 51 -7.73 3.28 3.10
N HIS A 52 -8.13 2.15 3.66
CA HIS A 52 -9.20 2.12 4.66
C HIS A 52 -8.73 2.75 5.97
N GLY A 53 -9.57 3.63 6.52
CA GLY A 53 -9.25 4.39 7.74
C GLY A 53 -8.82 5.83 7.49
N PHE A 54 -8.71 6.25 6.22
CA PHE A 54 -8.43 7.64 5.84
C PHE A 54 -9.49 8.19 4.87
N THR A 55 -9.81 9.48 4.97
CA THR A 55 -10.55 10.23 3.95
C THR A 55 -9.56 11.18 3.26
N TYR A 56 -9.22 10.91 1.99
CA TYR A 56 -8.07 11.54 1.33
C TYR A 56 -8.21 11.61 -0.19
N LYS A 57 -7.35 12.42 -0.82
CA LYS A 57 -6.95 12.32 -2.23
C LYS A 57 -5.53 11.76 -2.30
N SER A 58 -5.21 10.89 -3.26
CA SER A 58 -3.88 10.28 -3.37
C SER A 58 -3.14 10.69 -4.64
N THR A 59 -1.81 10.77 -4.54
CA THR A 59 -0.88 10.78 -5.66
C THR A 59 0.17 9.71 -5.44
N GLU A 60 0.71 9.15 -6.51
CA GLU A 60 1.59 7.98 -6.50
C GLU A 60 2.83 8.24 -7.36
N ASP A 61 3.99 7.83 -6.85
CA ASP A 61 5.26 7.73 -7.56
C ASP A 61 5.87 6.33 -7.37
N ASP A 62 7.01 6.03 -8.03
CA ASP A 62 7.62 4.70 -8.06
C ASP A 62 7.93 4.07 -6.68
N ARG A 63 8.02 4.84 -5.59
CA ARG A 63 8.38 4.33 -4.26
C ARG A 63 7.55 4.92 -3.12
N LYS A 64 6.61 5.80 -3.42
CA LYS A 64 5.90 6.58 -2.42
C LYS A 64 4.49 6.92 -2.87
N ILE A 65 3.56 6.75 -1.94
CA ILE A 65 2.21 7.30 -2.04
C ILE A 65 2.06 8.48 -1.11
N SER A 66 1.46 9.54 -1.62
CA SER A 66 1.12 10.72 -0.85
C SER A 66 -0.40 10.82 -0.72
N LEU A 67 -0.89 10.79 0.52
CA LEU A 67 -2.30 10.91 0.90
C LEU A 67 -2.57 12.31 1.44
N TYR A 68 -3.33 13.11 0.69
CA TYR A 68 -3.81 14.41 1.10
C TYR A 68 -5.12 14.25 1.87
N LEU A 69 -5.01 14.15 3.19
CA LEU A 69 -6.16 14.20 4.09
C LEU A 69 -6.92 15.52 3.89
N ASN A 70 -8.24 15.46 3.95
CA ASN A 70 -9.09 16.61 3.65
C ASN A 70 -8.68 17.84 4.49
N ARG A 71 -8.44 18.98 3.84
CA ARG A 71 -7.96 20.26 4.44
C ARG A 71 -6.50 20.28 4.94
N SER A 72 -5.69 19.26 4.68
CA SER A 72 -4.24 19.32 4.98
C SER A 72 -3.44 19.93 3.84
N LYS A 73 -2.49 20.81 4.17
CA LYS A 73 -1.50 21.35 3.21
C LYS A 73 -0.33 20.39 2.94
N LYS A 74 -0.11 19.42 3.84
CA LYS A 74 0.97 18.43 3.74
C LYS A 74 0.37 17.03 3.56
N PRO A 75 0.95 16.16 2.72
CA PRO A 75 0.50 14.79 2.60
C PRO A 75 0.95 13.96 3.81
N THR A 76 0.18 12.91 4.11
CA THR A 76 0.69 11.72 4.78
C THR A 76 1.38 10.87 3.71
N GLU A 77 2.58 10.37 3.99
CA GLU A 77 3.38 9.64 3.01
C GLU A 77 3.49 8.17 3.41
N ILE A 78 3.33 7.27 2.45
CA ILE A 78 3.60 5.84 2.61
C ILE A 78 4.78 5.51 1.72
N LYS A 79 5.88 5.08 2.32
CA LYS A 79 7.10 4.65 1.63
C LYS A 79 7.24 3.15 1.71
N ILE A 80 7.48 2.49 0.57
CA ILE A 80 7.82 1.07 0.55
C ILE A 80 9.28 0.91 0.98
N ILE A 81 9.50 0.08 2.01
CA ILE A 81 10.85 -0.25 2.50
C ILE A 81 11.25 -1.62 1.95
N SER A 82 10.32 -2.58 2.01
CA SER A 82 10.49 -3.94 1.49
C SER A 82 9.14 -4.50 1.04
N LYS A 83 9.13 -5.74 0.52
CA LYS A 83 7.88 -6.46 0.21
C LYS A 83 6.96 -6.68 1.42
N ASP A 84 7.50 -6.66 2.63
CA ASP A 84 6.77 -6.96 3.87
C ASP A 84 6.77 -5.76 4.85
N ASP A 85 7.41 -4.64 4.48
CA ASP A 85 7.56 -3.47 5.34
C ASP A 85 7.26 -2.17 4.58
N ILE A 86 6.39 -1.36 5.17
CA ILE A 86 6.15 0.03 4.74
C ILE A 86 6.39 0.99 5.91
N MET A 87 6.70 2.24 5.59
CA MET A 87 6.80 3.31 6.57
C MET A 87 5.77 4.40 6.27
N ILE A 88 5.00 4.79 7.28
CA ILE A 88 4.01 5.86 7.16
C ILE A 88 4.50 7.08 7.92
N THR A 89 4.59 8.20 7.22
CA THR A 89 4.92 9.52 7.78
C THR A 89 3.69 10.40 7.77
N ASN A 90 3.21 10.82 8.94
CA ASN A 90 2.02 11.68 9.03
C ASN A 90 2.33 13.15 8.63
N ILE A 91 1.28 13.97 8.57
CA ILE A 91 1.37 15.41 8.24
C ILE A 91 2.27 16.24 9.18
N ARG A 92 2.62 15.70 10.35
CA ARG A 92 3.51 16.30 11.35
C ARG A 92 4.96 15.83 11.21
N GLY A 93 5.27 14.98 10.22
CA GLY A 93 6.60 14.40 10.03
C GLY A 93 6.93 13.25 10.97
N GLN A 94 5.94 12.69 11.67
CA GLN A 94 6.15 11.52 12.53
C GLN A 94 6.04 10.25 11.71
N SER A 95 7.07 9.40 11.76
CA SER A 95 7.19 8.19 10.94
C SER A 95 7.13 6.91 11.78
N GLY A 96 6.55 5.86 11.20
CA GLY A 96 6.42 4.56 11.87
C GLY A 96 6.27 3.43 10.88
N ASN A 97 6.81 2.30 11.26
CA ASN A 97 6.89 1.12 10.42
C ASN A 97 5.64 0.27 10.56
N TYR A 98 5.28 -0.39 9.48
CA TYR A 98 4.17 -1.31 9.42
C TYR A 98 4.64 -2.59 8.74
N LYS A 99 4.26 -3.72 9.33
CA LYS A 99 4.51 -5.04 8.77
C LYS A 99 3.29 -5.60 8.08
N LEU A 100 3.53 -6.28 6.97
CA LEU A 100 2.52 -7.03 6.26
C LEU A 100 2.02 -8.20 7.12
N ILE A 101 0.70 -8.31 7.26
CA ILE A 101 0.03 -9.43 7.92
C ILE A 101 -0.37 -10.46 6.86
N THR A 102 -1.06 -10.00 5.82
CA THR A 102 -1.55 -10.80 4.71
C THR A 102 -1.80 -9.92 3.47
N ARG A 103 -1.64 -10.50 2.29
CA ARG A 103 -2.05 -9.89 1.01
C ARG A 103 -3.52 -10.09 0.69
N ASP A 104 -4.20 -10.97 1.43
CA ASP A 104 -5.62 -11.23 1.24
C ASP A 104 -6.46 -10.06 1.77
N THR A 105 -6.87 -9.18 0.85
CA THR A 105 -7.72 -8.03 1.14
C THR A 105 -9.19 -8.42 1.29
N THR A 106 -9.58 -9.68 1.05
CA THR A 106 -10.98 -10.13 1.24
C THR A 106 -11.30 -10.34 2.72
N LEU A 107 -10.29 -10.60 3.56
CA LEU A 107 -10.48 -10.80 4.99
C LEU A 107 -11.07 -9.57 5.69
N THR A 108 -11.88 -9.85 6.71
CA THR A 108 -12.40 -8.84 7.63
C THR A 108 -11.36 -8.46 8.68
N ARG A 109 -11.58 -7.31 9.33
CA ARG A 109 -10.71 -6.84 10.43
C ARG A 109 -10.62 -7.86 11.57
N GLU A 110 -11.73 -8.54 11.87
CA GLU A 110 -11.83 -9.54 12.93
C GLU A 110 -11.00 -10.78 12.60
N GLN A 111 -11.11 -11.30 11.37
CA GLN A 111 -10.32 -12.44 10.90
C GLN A 111 -8.82 -12.15 10.96
N VAL A 112 -8.41 -10.97 10.49
CA VAL A 112 -6.99 -10.53 10.54
C VAL A 112 -6.50 -10.37 11.97
N THR A 113 -7.35 -9.87 12.87
CA THR A 113 -7.02 -9.79 14.31
C THR A 113 -6.85 -11.18 14.92
N GLY A 114 -7.64 -12.17 14.47
CA GLY A 114 -7.46 -13.57 14.84
C GLY A 114 -6.09 -14.13 14.41
N LEU A 115 -5.64 -13.83 13.18
CA LEU A 115 -4.33 -14.26 12.67
C LEU A 115 -3.17 -13.72 13.53
N LEU A 116 -3.28 -12.48 14.03
CA LEU A 116 -2.27 -11.89 14.90
C LEU A 116 -2.17 -12.59 16.26
N LYS A 117 -3.30 -13.04 16.82
CA LYS A 117 -3.32 -13.78 18.09
C LYS A 117 -2.61 -15.14 17.94
N ILE A 118 -2.94 -15.87 16.88
CA ILE A 118 -2.30 -17.18 16.59
C ILE A 118 -0.79 -17.01 16.43
N LYS A 119 -0.33 -16.00 15.68
CA LYS A 119 1.11 -15.74 15.52
C LYS A 119 1.81 -15.44 16.85
N LYS A 120 1.16 -14.71 17.76
CA LYS A 120 1.72 -14.41 19.07
C LYS A 120 1.90 -15.68 19.91
N ASP A 121 0.90 -16.56 19.92
CA ASP A 121 0.92 -17.80 20.71
C ASP A 121 1.97 -18.83 20.21
N GLN A 122 2.43 -18.71 18.97
CA GLN A 122 3.50 -19.54 18.39
C GLN A 122 4.91 -19.01 18.67
N VAL A 123 5.05 -17.72 19.04
CA VAL A 123 6.35 -17.10 19.36
C VAL A 123 6.67 -17.20 20.85
N GLU A 124 5.65 -17.38 21.69
CA GLU A 124 5.79 -17.52 23.15
C GLU A 124 5.88 -19.00 23.62
N LYS A 125 5.95 -19.97 22.69
CA LYS A 125 6.21 -21.40 22.95
C LYS A 125 7.62 -21.78 22.51
#